data_AF-A0A3D1PBW2-F1
#
_entry.id   AF-A0A3D1PBW2-F1
#
_cell.length_a   1.000
_cell.length_b   1.000
_cell.length_c   1.000
_cell.angle_alpha   90.00
_cell.angle_beta   90.00
_cell.angle_gamma   90.00
#
_symmetry.space_group_name_H-M   'P 1'
#
loop_
_entity.id
_entity.type
_entity.pdbx_description
1 polymer ?
#
loop_
_entity_poly.entity_id
_entity_poly.type
_entity_poly.pdbx_seq_one_letter_code
_entity_poly.pdbx_strand_id
1 'polypeptide(L)'
;MFGHDIIVVGASAGGVEALSQLIPLLPPDLPAAVFIVLHIPSQGTSVLPNILNRAIAKRQKNSTLKAVHPQDGEKIVRGRIYIAPPDRHLLVKDGYIRLARGPRENCNRPAVDPLFRTAAKVYGRRVVGVVLSGTLDDGTAGLMAVKQRGGVAIVQKPESALYSGMPCNAIENVEVDHILPLAEIATMLTKLAYQPVEENGEDTVSRDLEMECDTAELELGAMQNSERPGTPSPFGCPDCGGVLWELEQGKLIHFRCRTGHAYSTHSLLAAQTHVQEEAMWNALRALEEKAALTQRMAKRANERNQHYSAQRFEEQATVAHERAAILRELLLKGDGNGHKAQSKGSEGADGDGDLRTLQSKIELLLPTRPFHLIAICASAGGLNALSQVLYALPGDFPAAIVIVQHVSPQHSSTIADILSRRTQLQVKFADVKDVLRPGTVYIAPPDQHLLVNSDNTLCLSRSELVHYVRPSADLLFESVAASFKQRAIAVILTGTGSDGAIGVRAIKQMGGKVIAQDRTTAEFFAMPEAAINTGDVDLVVPLNEIATKLINLVTIQEENLNQL
;
A
#
# COMPACT_ATOMS: atom_id res chain seq x y z
N MET A 1 19.73 36.00 17.61
CA MET A 1 19.49 35.63 16.20
C MET A 1 19.06 34.18 16.17
N PHE A 2 17.98 33.89 15.46
CA PHE A 2 17.54 32.51 15.25
C PHE A 2 18.38 31.88 14.14
N GLY A 3 18.74 30.61 14.31
CA GLY A 3 19.30 29.83 13.21
C GLY A 3 18.20 29.31 12.29
N HIS A 4 18.53 28.38 11.40
CA HIS A 4 17.51 27.66 10.65
C HIS A 4 16.80 26.67 11.57
N ASP A 5 15.79 27.14 12.29
CA ASP A 5 15.17 26.41 13.39
C ASP A 5 13.88 25.66 13.01
N ILE A 6 13.51 25.68 11.72
CA ILE A 6 12.38 24.93 11.15
C ILE A 6 12.91 24.03 10.03
N ILE A 7 12.95 22.73 10.28
CA ILE A 7 13.40 21.73 9.30
C ILE A 7 12.18 20.93 8.86
N VAL A 8 11.86 20.95 7.57
CA VAL A 8 10.76 20.17 6.99
C VAL A 8 11.33 19.06 6.10
N VAL A 9 10.87 17.83 6.29
CA VAL A 9 11.40 16.64 5.61
C VAL A 9 10.27 15.88 4.94
N GLY A 10 10.44 15.57 3.66
CA GLY A 10 9.51 14.77 2.86
C GLY A 10 10.15 13.46 2.42
N ALA A 11 9.41 12.36 2.56
CA ALA A 11 9.84 11.04 2.11
C ALA A 11 8.65 10.17 1.69
N SER A 12 8.90 9.15 0.87
CA SER A 12 7.90 8.18 0.41
C SER A 12 8.48 6.77 0.42
N ALA A 13 8.49 6.05 -0.70
CA ALA A 13 9.12 4.74 -0.82
C ALA A 13 10.61 4.77 -0.42
N GLY A 14 11.02 3.86 0.47
CA GLY A 14 12.37 3.86 1.07
C GLY A 14 12.59 4.94 2.14
N GLY A 15 11.55 5.69 2.50
CA GLY A 15 11.62 6.80 3.44
C GLY A 15 11.82 6.37 4.89
N VAL A 16 11.28 5.22 5.30
CA VAL A 16 11.47 4.69 6.67
C VAL A 16 12.95 4.38 6.92
N GLU A 17 13.61 3.76 5.95
CA GLU A 17 15.04 3.45 5.96
C GLU A 17 15.88 4.72 5.98
N ALA A 18 15.55 5.68 5.09
CA ALA A 18 16.26 6.96 5.01
C ALA A 18 16.17 7.74 6.32
N LEU A 19 14.97 7.86 6.90
CA LEU A 19 14.74 8.55 8.16
C LEU A 19 15.39 7.83 9.35
N SER A 20 15.35 6.50 9.38
CA SER A 20 15.97 5.70 10.45
C SER A 20 17.50 5.80 10.44
N GLN A 21 18.11 6.13 9.29
CA GLN A 21 19.53 6.41 9.18
C GLN A 21 19.86 7.88 9.51
N LEU A 22 19.06 8.83 9.01
CA LEU A 22 19.29 10.26 9.14
C LEU A 22 19.08 10.75 10.59
N ILE A 23 17.95 10.43 11.19
CA ILE A 23 17.51 11.04 12.46
C ILE A 23 18.47 10.75 13.63
N PRO A 24 18.99 9.52 13.82
CA PRO A 24 19.95 9.25 14.90
C PRO A 24 21.30 9.97 14.75
N LEU A 25 21.60 10.53 13.58
CA LEU A 25 22.81 11.32 13.32
C LEU A 25 22.68 12.79 13.75
N LEU A 26 21.45 13.27 14.00
CA LEU A 26 21.22 14.63 14.46
C LEU A 26 21.69 14.81 15.92
N PRO A 27 22.22 15.99 16.29
CA PRO A 27 22.72 16.23 17.64
C PRO A 27 21.58 16.20 18.68
N PRO A 28 21.87 15.75 19.91
CA PRO A 28 20.87 15.58 20.96
C PRO A 28 20.24 16.89 21.45
N ASP A 29 20.88 18.02 21.19
CA ASP A 29 20.51 19.38 21.59
C ASP A 29 20.16 20.27 20.38
N LEU A 30 19.78 19.66 19.24
CA LEU A 30 19.46 20.36 18.00
C LEU A 30 18.55 21.59 18.26
N PRO A 31 19.00 22.82 17.97
CA PRO A 31 18.25 24.04 18.25
C PRO A 31 17.16 24.31 17.20
N ALA A 32 16.52 23.26 16.68
CA ALA A 32 15.50 23.31 15.64
C ALA A 32 14.34 22.35 15.96
N ALA A 33 13.17 22.63 15.39
CA ALA A 33 12.06 21.70 15.30
C ALA A 33 12.10 20.99 13.94
N VAL A 34 11.88 19.68 13.93
CA VAL A 34 11.86 18.87 12.70
C VAL A 34 10.43 18.42 12.44
N PHE A 35 9.95 18.61 11.22
CA PHE A 35 8.63 18.20 10.77
C PHE A 35 8.79 17.21 9.63
N ILE A 36 8.13 16.07 9.72
CA ILE A 36 8.31 14.96 8.79
C ILE A 36 6.97 14.56 8.21
N VAL A 37 6.88 14.55 6.88
CA VAL A 37 5.85 13.84 6.14
C VAL A 37 6.47 12.60 5.51
N LEU A 38 5.92 11.44 5.85
CA LEU A 38 6.14 10.18 5.15
C LEU A 38 4.82 9.78 4.49
N HIS A 39 4.83 9.48 3.19
CA HIS A 39 3.65 8.95 2.53
C HIS A 39 3.26 7.60 3.14
N ILE A 40 2.04 7.54 3.65
CA ILE A 40 1.48 6.37 4.31
C ILE A 40 0.00 6.22 3.94
N PRO A 41 -0.54 5.00 3.94
CA PRO A 41 -1.96 4.78 3.71
C PRO A 41 -2.83 5.57 4.70
N SER A 42 -3.90 6.19 4.18
CA SER A 42 -4.82 7.02 4.99
C SER A 42 -5.54 6.26 6.12
N GLN A 43 -5.74 4.95 5.99
CA GLN A 43 -6.43 4.15 7.00
C GLN A 43 -5.49 3.38 7.96
N GLY A 44 -4.17 3.47 7.79
CA GLY A 44 -3.20 2.75 8.62
C GLY A 44 -2.81 3.49 9.90
N THR A 45 -2.32 2.78 10.91
CA THR A 45 -1.62 3.40 12.06
C THR A 45 -0.15 3.61 11.72
N SER A 46 0.39 4.80 11.98
CA SER A 46 1.84 5.03 11.84
C SER A 46 2.56 4.73 13.15
N VAL A 47 3.52 3.80 13.09
CA VAL A 47 4.44 3.50 14.19
C VAL A 47 5.80 4.19 14.01
N LEU A 48 5.93 5.07 13.02
CA LEU A 48 7.17 5.76 12.70
C LEU A 48 7.78 6.52 13.90
N PRO A 49 7.00 7.22 14.76
CA PRO A 49 7.57 7.84 15.96
C PRO A 49 8.31 6.82 16.85
N ASN A 50 7.75 5.63 17.04
CA ASN A 50 8.36 4.58 17.86
C ASN A 50 9.62 3.99 17.20
N ILE A 51 9.61 3.85 15.87
CA ILE A 51 10.80 3.42 15.11
C ILE A 51 11.94 4.42 15.30
N LEU A 52 11.67 5.71 15.09
CA LEU A 52 12.69 6.75 15.21
C LEU A 52 13.18 6.91 16.66
N ASN A 53 12.28 6.88 17.65
CA ASN A 53 12.67 6.93 19.06
C ASN A 53 13.58 5.75 19.45
N ARG A 54 13.29 4.53 18.97
CA ARG A 54 14.19 3.38 19.18
C ARG A 54 15.54 3.57 18.50
N ALA A 55 15.57 4.11 17.28
CA ALA A 55 16.79 4.38 16.54
C ALA A 55 17.66 5.44 17.23
N ILE A 56 17.05 6.51 17.74
CA ILE A 56 17.72 7.54 18.55
C ILE A 56 18.30 6.92 19.82
N ALA A 57 17.48 6.20 20.61
CA ALA A 57 17.91 5.61 21.87
C ALA A 57 19.07 4.61 21.71
N LYS A 58 19.12 3.88 20.59
CA LYS A 58 20.21 2.94 20.27
C LYS A 58 21.56 3.65 20.08
N ARG A 59 21.55 4.89 19.55
CA ARG A 59 22.76 5.64 19.21
C ARG A 59 23.14 6.70 20.25
N GLN A 60 22.15 7.29 20.92
CA GLN A 60 22.32 8.43 21.82
C GLN A 60 21.48 8.25 23.09
N LYS A 61 22.11 7.75 24.17
CA LYS A 61 21.41 7.47 25.44
C LYS A 61 20.83 8.72 26.13
N ASN A 62 21.44 9.89 25.93
CA ASN A 62 21.05 11.15 26.58
C ASN A 62 20.44 12.15 25.59
N SER A 63 19.84 11.68 24.49
CA SER A 63 19.23 12.57 23.50
C SER A 63 17.97 13.22 24.04
N THR A 64 17.81 14.53 23.84
CA THR A 64 16.55 15.23 24.12
C THR A 64 15.57 15.15 22.96
N LEU A 65 16.04 14.67 21.79
CA LEU A 65 15.23 14.49 20.60
C LEU A 65 14.14 13.44 20.84
N LYS A 66 12.90 13.84 20.59
CA LYS A 66 11.73 12.96 20.69
C LYS A 66 10.86 13.07 19.45
N ALA A 67 10.61 11.93 18.82
CA ALA A 67 9.68 11.78 17.72
C ALA A 67 8.26 11.51 18.25
N VAL A 68 7.29 12.28 17.77
CA VAL A 68 5.87 12.18 18.16
C VAL A 68 4.94 12.47 16.98
N HIS A 69 3.72 11.95 17.04
CA HIS A 69 2.62 12.58 16.30
C HIS A 69 2.16 13.82 17.08
N PRO A 70 2.10 15.00 16.45
CA PRO A 70 1.65 16.20 17.12
C PRO A 70 0.14 16.15 17.39
N GLN A 71 -0.32 16.98 18.32
CA GLN A 71 -1.73 17.33 18.46
C GLN A 71 -2.03 18.61 17.66
N ASP A 72 -3.27 18.73 17.20
CA ASP A 72 -3.73 19.96 16.56
C ASP A 72 -3.68 21.14 17.56
N GLY A 73 -3.07 22.25 17.15
CA GLY A 73 -2.82 23.41 18.02
C GLY A 73 -1.61 23.28 18.95
N GLU A 74 -0.83 22.19 18.88
CA GLU A 74 0.38 22.01 19.69
C GLU A 74 1.41 23.10 19.38
N LYS A 75 2.01 23.70 20.42
CA LYS A 75 3.08 24.71 20.24
C LYS A 75 4.33 24.09 19.66
N ILE A 76 5.00 24.83 18.77
CA ILE A 76 6.27 24.39 18.19
C ILE A 76 7.39 24.51 19.23
N VAL A 77 7.95 23.37 19.61
CA VAL A 77 9.09 23.25 20.53
C VAL A 77 10.33 22.72 19.79
N ARG A 78 11.50 23.33 20.03
CA ARG A 78 12.81 22.89 19.52
C ARG A 78 13.26 21.57 20.16
N GLY A 79 14.12 20.84 19.48
CA GLY A 79 14.56 19.52 19.92
C GLY A 79 13.46 18.46 19.81
N ARG A 80 12.43 18.71 19.00
CA ARG A 80 11.28 17.81 18.83
C ARG A 80 11.06 17.50 17.36
N ILE A 81 10.67 16.25 17.10
CA ILE A 81 10.43 15.72 15.77
C ILE A 81 8.94 15.40 15.65
N TYR A 82 8.24 16.20 14.86
CA TYR A 82 6.81 16.05 14.61
C TYR A 82 6.57 15.28 13.32
N ILE A 83 5.82 14.19 13.42
CA ILE A 83 5.55 13.32 12.28
C ILE A 83 4.07 13.43 11.93
N ALA A 84 3.79 13.69 10.66
CA ALA A 84 2.44 13.77 10.15
C ALA A 84 1.66 12.48 10.46
N PRO A 85 0.50 12.57 11.13
CA PRO A 85 -0.33 11.40 11.34
C PRO A 85 -1.03 10.98 10.03
N PRO A 86 -1.45 9.71 9.92
CA PRO A 86 -2.22 9.21 8.79
C PRO A 86 -3.46 10.08 8.53
N ASP A 87 -3.77 10.31 7.25
CA ASP A 87 -4.98 11.01 6.80
C ASP A 87 -5.14 12.47 7.31
N ARG A 88 -4.03 13.12 7.70
CA ARG A 88 -4.03 14.55 8.06
C ARG A 88 -2.78 15.21 7.52
N HIS A 89 -2.94 16.36 6.85
CA HIS A 89 -1.80 17.20 6.49
C HIS A 89 -1.19 17.81 7.75
N LEU A 90 0.14 17.78 7.83
CA LEU A 90 0.92 18.44 8.86
C LEU A 90 1.27 19.84 8.36
N LEU A 91 0.63 20.86 8.93
CA LEU A 91 0.82 22.25 8.53
C LEU A 91 1.52 23.03 9.64
N VAL A 92 2.38 23.97 9.24
CA VAL A 92 3.15 24.81 10.14
C VAL A 92 2.54 26.22 10.16
N LYS A 93 2.19 26.70 11.36
CA LYS A 93 1.65 28.05 11.60
C LYS A 93 2.58 28.84 12.52
N ASP A 94 2.27 30.11 12.73
CA ASP A 94 3.08 30.98 13.59
C ASP A 94 3.05 30.49 15.04
N GLY A 95 4.09 29.75 15.43
CA GLY A 95 4.30 29.24 16.78
C GLY A 95 3.54 27.95 17.14
N TYR A 96 2.70 27.41 16.24
CA TYR A 96 1.92 26.20 16.50
C TYR A 96 1.74 25.30 15.26
N ILE A 97 1.33 24.06 15.51
CA ILE A 97 1.11 23.01 14.53
C ILE A 97 -0.38 22.90 14.24
N ARG A 98 -0.74 22.77 12.96
CA ARG A 98 -2.12 22.56 12.51
C ARG A 98 -2.23 21.22 11.80
N LEU A 99 -3.21 20.40 12.18
CA LEU A 99 -3.52 19.13 11.55
C LEU A 99 -4.85 19.21 10.79
N ALA A 100 -4.76 19.36 9.46
CA ALA A 100 -5.93 19.56 8.62
C ALA A 100 -6.32 18.29 7.85
N ARG A 101 -7.62 18.12 7.58
CA ARG A 101 -8.17 17.12 6.65
C ARG A 101 -8.49 17.73 5.28
N GLY A 102 -7.65 18.67 4.85
CA GLY A 102 -7.66 19.28 3.52
C GLY A 102 -7.77 18.25 2.39
N PRO A 103 -8.11 18.69 1.17
CA PRO A 103 -8.07 17.85 -0.02
C PRO A 103 -6.71 17.13 -0.14
N ARG A 104 -6.71 15.93 -0.73
CA ARG A 104 -5.45 15.24 -1.08
C ARG A 104 -4.67 16.05 -2.10
N GLU A 105 -3.35 16.00 -1.98
CA GLU A 105 -2.43 16.57 -2.96
C GLU A 105 -1.48 15.47 -3.44
N ASN A 106 -1.26 15.39 -4.75
CA ASN A 106 -0.48 14.32 -5.39
C ASN A 106 -0.93 12.92 -4.97
N CYS A 107 -2.26 12.74 -4.80
CA CYS A 107 -2.91 11.53 -4.26
C CYS A 107 -2.60 11.19 -2.79
N ASN A 108 -1.89 12.06 -2.06
CA ASN A 108 -1.44 11.82 -0.69
C ASN A 108 -2.17 12.69 0.34
N ARG A 109 -2.32 12.12 1.54
CA ARG A 109 -2.67 12.82 2.79
C ARG A 109 -2.16 11.98 3.97
N PRO A 110 -1.06 12.37 4.63
CA PRO A 110 -0.32 13.62 4.46
C PRO A 110 0.45 13.72 3.13
N ALA A 111 0.46 14.92 2.53
CA ALA A 111 1.30 15.28 1.40
C ALA A 111 2.49 16.16 1.84
N VAL A 112 3.59 16.12 1.10
CA VAL A 112 4.82 16.85 1.45
C VAL A 112 4.70 18.33 1.10
N ASP A 113 4.14 18.65 -0.06
CA ASP A 113 4.01 20.04 -0.54
C ASP A 113 3.29 20.98 0.46
N PRO A 114 2.15 20.60 1.09
CA PRO A 114 1.50 21.43 2.11
C PRO A 114 2.39 21.77 3.32
N LEU A 115 3.16 20.79 3.80
CA LEU A 115 4.08 21.02 4.93
C LEU A 115 5.11 22.07 4.54
N PHE A 116 5.74 21.92 3.38
CA PHE A 116 6.83 22.77 2.95
C PHE A 116 6.32 24.19 2.65
N ARG A 117 5.18 24.32 1.97
CA ARG A 117 4.57 25.63 1.65
C ARG A 117 4.17 26.39 2.90
N THR A 118 3.51 25.74 3.86
CA THR A 118 3.08 26.42 5.09
C THR A 118 4.26 26.83 5.96
N ALA A 119 5.32 26.02 6.05
CA ALA A 119 6.56 26.41 6.71
C ALA A 119 7.22 27.61 6.02
N ALA A 120 7.35 27.58 4.69
CA ALA A 120 7.95 28.66 3.90
C ALA A 120 7.16 29.98 3.99
N LYS A 121 5.83 29.90 3.98
CA LYS A 121 4.92 31.05 4.15
C LYS A 121 5.22 31.79 5.47
N VAL A 122 5.33 31.05 6.57
CA VAL A 122 5.44 31.62 7.93
C VAL A 122 6.88 31.98 8.31
N TYR A 123 7.83 31.08 8.07
CA TYR A 123 9.19 31.19 8.62
C TYR A 123 10.26 31.60 7.60
N GLY A 124 9.92 31.62 6.30
CA GLY A 124 10.76 32.10 5.21
C GLY A 124 12.18 31.54 5.24
N ARG A 125 13.17 32.43 5.31
CA ARG A 125 14.62 32.13 5.30
C ARG A 125 15.09 31.17 6.40
N ARG A 126 14.32 31.04 7.49
CA ARG A 126 14.64 30.13 8.61
C ARG A 126 14.33 28.65 8.29
N VAL A 127 13.66 28.37 7.16
CA VAL A 127 13.25 27.01 6.79
C VAL A 127 14.36 26.28 6.03
N VAL A 128 14.60 25.03 6.41
CA VAL A 128 15.33 24.05 5.60
C VAL A 128 14.36 22.99 5.10
N GLY A 129 14.19 22.89 3.78
CA GLY A 129 13.42 21.83 3.14
C GLY A 129 14.32 20.67 2.73
N VAL A 130 13.92 19.44 3.06
CA VAL A 130 14.69 18.22 2.78
C VAL A 130 13.83 17.19 2.04
N VAL A 131 14.19 16.86 0.81
CA VAL A 131 13.54 15.77 0.05
C VAL A 131 14.42 14.52 0.08
N LEU A 132 13.84 13.42 0.58
CA LEU A 132 14.50 12.11 0.69
C LEU A 132 13.95 11.11 -0.33
N SER A 133 14.40 9.86 -0.24
CA SER A 133 13.94 8.72 -1.04
C SER A 133 12.42 8.67 -1.19
N GLY A 134 11.97 8.46 -2.42
CA GLY A 134 10.57 8.36 -2.76
C GLY A 134 10.28 8.26 -4.26
N THR A 135 9.02 7.98 -4.59
CA THR A 135 8.52 7.90 -5.97
C THR A 135 7.75 9.16 -6.35
N LEU A 136 7.69 9.46 -7.65
CA LEU A 136 7.03 10.65 -8.21
C LEU A 136 7.68 11.93 -7.67
N ASP A 137 6.90 12.96 -7.34
CA ASP A 137 7.37 14.35 -7.26
C ASP A 137 6.72 15.21 -6.16
N ASP A 138 5.94 14.61 -5.26
CA ASP A 138 5.43 15.34 -4.09
C ASP A 138 6.59 15.84 -3.22
N GLY A 139 6.59 17.13 -2.90
CA GLY A 139 7.68 17.83 -2.23
C GLY A 139 8.48 18.75 -3.14
N THR A 140 8.41 18.60 -4.47
CA THR A 140 9.10 19.48 -5.43
C THR A 140 8.52 20.90 -5.39
N ALA A 141 7.20 21.04 -5.50
CA ALA A 141 6.55 22.36 -5.49
C ALA A 141 6.69 23.05 -4.12
N GLY A 142 6.61 22.28 -3.04
CA GLY A 142 6.88 22.72 -1.69
C GLY A 142 8.33 23.21 -1.51
N LEU A 143 9.31 22.47 -2.05
CA LEU A 143 10.72 22.85 -1.95
C LEU A 143 11.02 24.11 -2.77
N MET A 144 10.34 24.28 -3.91
CA MET A 144 10.38 25.53 -4.67
C MET A 144 9.83 26.70 -3.85
N ALA A 145 8.73 26.52 -3.11
CA ALA A 145 8.21 27.56 -2.21
C ALA A 145 9.20 27.91 -1.10
N VAL A 146 9.92 26.91 -0.55
CA VAL A 146 11.02 27.16 0.41
C VAL A 146 12.10 28.05 -0.23
N LYS A 147 12.53 27.76 -1.47
CA LYS A 147 13.52 28.60 -2.19
C LYS A 147 13.02 29.99 -2.51
N GLN A 148 11.77 30.14 -2.97
CA GLN A 148 11.16 31.44 -3.24
C GLN A 148 11.08 32.34 -2.01
N ARG A 149 11.03 31.73 -0.81
CA ARG A 149 11.02 32.42 0.49
C ARG A 149 12.42 32.54 1.11
N GLY A 150 13.47 32.30 0.32
CA GLY A 150 14.86 32.43 0.73
C GLY A 150 15.38 31.37 1.70
N GLY A 151 14.65 30.26 1.87
CA GLY A 151 15.09 29.11 2.66
C GLY A 151 16.12 28.25 1.93
N VAL A 152 16.57 27.19 2.60
CA VAL A 152 17.60 26.25 2.09
C VAL A 152 16.94 24.96 1.62
N ALA A 153 17.28 24.51 0.42
CA ALA A 153 16.84 23.24 -0.15
C ALA A 153 17.97 22.20 -0.13
N ILE A 154 17.68 21.06 0.50
CA ILE A 154 18.57 19.89 0.54
C ILE A 154 17.85 18.70 -0.07
N VAL A 155 18.54 17.97 -0.94
CA VAL A 155 17.99 16.76 -1.58
C VAL A 155 18.93 15.59 -1.34
N GLN A 156 18.36 14.42 -1.03
CA GLN A 156 19.11 13.18 -0.95
C GLN A 156 19.76 12.87 -2.31
N LYS A 157 21.06 12.61 -2.30
CA LYS A 157 21.80 12.20 -3.49
C LYS A 157 21.12 10.98 -4.15
N PRO A 158 20.69 11.07 -5.43
CA PRO A 158 19.86 10.03 -6.09
C PRO A 158 20.45 8.62 -6.02
N GLU A 159 21.76 8.47 -6.15
CA GLU A 159 22.44 7.16 -6.13
C GLU A 159 22.43 6.50 -4.74
N SER A 160 22.19 7.29 -3.68
CA SER A 160 22.07 6.82 -2.31
C SER A 160 20.61 6.59 -1.86
N ALA A 161 19.65 6.97 -2.69
CA ALA A 161 18.23 6.79 -2.41
C ALA A 161 17.77 5.40 -2.86
N LEU A 162 16.95 4.71 -2.05
CA LEU A 162 16.34 3.45 -2.47
C LEU A 162 15.40 3.68 -3.67
N TYR A 163 14.73 4.83 -3.68
CA TYR A 163 13.88 5.29 -4.75
C TYR A 163 14.25 6.75 -5.06
N SER A 164 14.75 6.99 -6.26
CA SER A 164 15.31 8.28 -6.66
C SER A 164 14.29 9.23 -7.32
N GLY A 165 13.02 8.84 -7.45
CA GLY A 165 11.99 9.63 -8.15
C GLY A 165 11.84 11.05 -7.58
N MET A 166 11.49 11.16 -6.29
CA MET A 166 11.33 12.45 -5.60
C MET A 166 12.62 13.27 -5.63
N PRO A 167 13.80 12.72 -5.28
CA PRO A 167 15.07 13.44 -5.40
C PRO A 167 15.39 13.96 -6.80
N CYS A 168 15.26 13.13 -7.84
CA CYS A 168 15.55 13.52 -9.21
C CYS A 168 14.63 14.65 -9.67
N ASN A 169 13.34 14.55 -9.35
CA ASN A 169 12.37 15.57 -9.74
C ASN A 169 12.63 16.91 -9.02
N ALA A 170 12.99 16.88 -7.74
CA ALA A 170 13.39 18.08 -7.00
C ALA A 170 14.65 18.73 -7.60
N ILE A 171 15.67 17.95 -7.99
CA ILE A 171 16.91 18.46 -8.60
C ILE A 171 16.64 19.10 -9.97
N GLU A 172 15.74 18.53 -10.77
CA GLU A 172 15.43 19.02 -12.11
C GLU A 172 14.67 20.36 -12.09
N ASN A 173 13.80 20.55 -11.10
CA ASN A 173 12.85 21.66 -11.08
C ASN A 173 13.16 22.76 -10.06
N VAL A 174 14.01 22.49 -9.08
CA VAL A 174 14.33 23.43 -7.99
C VAL A 174 15.81 23.76 -7.99
N GLU A 175 16.15 25.02 -7.66
CA GLU A 175 17.53 25.42 -7.37
C GLU A 175 17.97 24.86 -6.01
N VAL A 176 18.33 23.58 -6.01
CA VAL A 176 18.76 22.86 -4.81
C VAL A 176 20.14 23.35 -4.36
N ASP A 177 20.27 23.75 -3.10
CA ASP A 177 21.54 24.23 -2.54
C ASP A 177 22.53 23.09 -2.30
N HIS A 178 22.00 21.94 -1.86
CA HIS A 178 22.82 20.80 -1.44
C HIS A 178 22.23 19.45 -1.88
N ILE A 179 23.02 18.67 -2.64
CA ILE A 179 22.69 17.30 -3.04
C ILE A 179 23.67 16.37 -2.31
N LEU A 180 23.20 15.69 -1.25
CA LEU A 180 24.08 15.05 -0.27
C LEU A 180 23.60 13.63 0.09
N PRO A 181 24.51 12.69 0.42
CA PRO A 181 24.12 11.43 1.07
C PRO A 181 23.60 11.69 2.50
N LEU A 182 22.83 10.76 3.05
CA LEU A 182 22.12 10.94 4.34
C LEU A 182 23.02 11.39 5.50
N ALA A 183 24.25 10.88 5.58
CA ALA A 183 25.19 11.26 6.64
C ALA A 183 25.65 12.72 6.54
N GLU A 184 25.85 13.21 5.33
CA GLU A 184 26.21 14.60 5.06
C GLU A 184 25.01 15.53 5.21
N ILE A 185 23.79 15.06 4.91
CA ILE A 185 22.55 15.78 5.23
C ILE A 185 22.47 16.05 6.73
N ALA A 186 22.68 15.04 7.59
CA ALA A 186 22.66 15.25 9.05
C ALA A 186 23.67 16.31 9.51
N THR A 187 24.86 16.27 8.92
CA THR A 187 25.94 17.22 9.20
C THR A 187 25.56 18.63 8.76
N MET A 188 24.96 18.77 7.57
CA MET A 188 24.51 20.05 7.03
C MET A 188 23.35 20.63 7.84
N LEU A 189 22.36 19.82 8.20
CA LEU A 189 21.24 20.25 9.06
C LEU A 189 21.74 20.77 10.40
N THR A 190 22.72 20.08 11.00
CA THR A 190 23.36 20.53 12.23
C THR A 190 24.01 21.90 12.04
N LYS A 191 24.83 22.05 11.00
CA LYS A 191 25.49 23.33 10.70
C LYS A 191 24.50 24.47 10.51
N LEU A 192 23.45 24.27 9.71
CA LEU A 192 22.43 25.28 9.41
C LEU A 192 21.61 25.68 10.64
N ALA A 193 21.31 24.72 11.52
CA ALA A 193 20.57 24.99 12.76
C ALA A 193 21.33 25.94 13.71
N TYR A 194 22.67 25.89 13.72
CA TYR A 194 23.51 26.79 14.52
C TYR A 194 23.92 28.08 13.79
N GLN A 195 23.73 28.15 12.47
CA GLN A 195 24.08 29.32 11.68
C GLN A 195 23.01 30.42 11.84
N PRO A 196 23.35 31.62 12.32
CA PRO A 196 22.38 32.71 12.45
C PRO A 196 21.84 33.14 11.10
N VAL A 197 20.53 33.35 11.03
CA VAL A 197 19.83 33.88 9.85
C VAL A 197 19.57 35.36 10.07
N GLU A 198 19.97 36.20 9.11
CA GLU A 198 19.62 37.63 9.12
C GLU A 198 18.17 37.81 8.67
N GLU A 199 17.34 38.45 9.49
CA GLU A 199 15.92 38.74 9.20
C GLU A 199 15.74 40.02 8.36
N ASN A 200 16.74 40.41 7.57
CA ASN A 200 16.68 41.63 6.76
C ASN A 200 16.02 41.36 5.41
N GLY A 201 14.69 41.47 5.37
CA GLY A 201 13.90 41.50 4.15
C GLY A 201 12.42 41.19 4.41
N GLU A 202 11.53 42.12 4.09
CA GLU A 202 10.12 41.79 3.86
C GLU A 202 10.02 41.00 2.57
N ASP A 203 10.34 39.70 2.61
CA ASP A 203 9.96 38.80 1.53
C ASP A 203 8.43 38.78 1.56
N THR A 204 7.78 39.34 0.54
CA THR A 204 6.32 39.34 0.42
C THR A 204 5.84 37.93 0.09
N VAL A 205 4.79 37.45 0.75
CA VAL A 205 4.18 36.16 0.42
C VAL A 205 3.38 36.38 -0.86
N SER A 206 3.58 35.53 -1.87
CA SER A 206 2.79 35.62 -3.09
C SER A 206 1.33 35.22 -2.82
N ARG A 207 0.39 35.89 -3.50
CA ARG A 207 -1.04 35.58 -3.40
C ARG A 207 -1.35 34.12 -3.77
N ASP A 208 -0.57 33.55 -4.69
CA ASP A 208 -0.69 32.14 -5.08
C ASP A 208 -0.27 31.21 -3.94
N LEU A 209 0.87 31.48 -3.28
CA LEU A 209 1.31 30.69 -2.12
C LEU A 209 0.34 30.79 -0.95
N GLU A 210 -0.26 31.96 -0.72
CA GLU A 210 -1.32 32.14 0.26
C GLU A 210 -2.51 31.24 -0.04
N MET A 211 -3.07 31.32 -1.25
CA MET A 211 -4.24 30.55 -1.66
C MET A 211 -3.98 29.03 -1.60
N GLU A 212 -2.79 28.60 -2.00
CA GLU A 212 -2.35 27.21 -1.91
C GLU A 212 -2.36 26.69 -0.47
N CYS A 213 -1.82 27.47 0.48
CA CYS A 213 -1.81 27.13 1.90
C CYS A 213 -3.22 27.09 2.51
N ASP A 214 -4.07 28.06 2.16
CA ASP A 214 -5.42 28.18 2.75
C ASP A 214 -6.35 27.06 2.24
N THR A 215 -6.14 26.62 0.99
CA THR A 215 -6.85 25.45 0.43
C THR A 215 -6.46 24.15 1.14
N ALA A 216 -5.18 23.94 1.44
CA ALA A 216 -4.70 22.77 2.16
C ALA A 216 -5.24 22.69 3.60
N GLU A 217 -5.58 23.83 4.20
CA GLU A 217 -6.21 23.90 5.53
C GLU A 217 -7.73 23.72 5.51
N LEU A 218 -8.37 23.80 4.33
CA LEU A 218 -9.83 23.75 4.19
C LEU A 218 -10.50 25.02 4.76
N GLU A 219 -9.88 26.20 4.60
CA GLU A 219 -10.47 27.47 5.03
C GLU A 219 -11.69 27.86 4.16
N LEU A 220 -12.83 28.14 4.81
CA LEU A 220 -14.12 28.44 4.15
C LEU A 220 -14.04 29.60 3.15
N GLY A 221 -13.20 30.60 3.41
CA GLY A 221 -12.99 31.76 2.52
C GLY A 221 -12.32 31.38 1.19
N ALA A 222 -11.35 30.46 1.22
CA ALA A 222 -10.67 29.97 0.01
C ALA A 222 -11.59 29.08 -0.85
N MET A 223 -12.52 28.34 -0.23
CA MET A 223 -13.48 27.49 -0.95
C MET A 223 -14.59 28.26 -1.67
N GLN A 224 -14.96 29.43 -1.14
CA GLN A 224 -16.05 30.27 -1.67
C GLN A 224 -15.58 31.30 -2.70
N ASN A 225 -14.27 31.42 -2.92
CA ASN A 225 -13.72 32.39 -3.86
C ASN A 225 -14.04 31.98 -5.32
N SER A 226 -14.63 32.92 -6.07
CA SER A 226 -15.06 32.71 -7.47
C SER A 226 -13.91 32.85 -8.46
N GLU A 227 -12.90 33.65 -8.12
CA GLU A 227 -11.67 33.77 -8.91
C GLU A 227 -10.70 32.68 -8.50
N ARG A 228 -10.28 31.87 -9.46
CA ARG A 228 -9.22 30.89 -9.27
C ARG A 228 -8.05 31.19 -10.17
N PRO A 229 -6.82 31.07 -9.65
CA PRO A 229 -5.66 31.13 -10.49
C PRO A 229 -5.71 29.97 -11.48
N GLY A 230 -5.25 30.22 -12.70
CA GLY A 230 -5.04 29.19 -13.70
C GLY A 230 -6.01 29.17 -14.87
N THR A 231 -5.61 28.42 -15.89
CA THR A 231 -6.36 28.23 -17.13
C THR A 231 -7.21 26.95 -17.03
N PRO A 232 -8.47 26.95 -17.49
CA PRO A 232 -9.27 25.74 -17.52
C PRO A 232 -8.60 24.68 -18.42
N SER A 233 -8.44 23.46 -17.92
CA SER A 233 -7.88 22.34 -18.68
C SER A 233 -8.99 21.37 -19.12
N PRO A 234 -8.75 20.52 -20.13
CA PRO A 234 -9.72 19.50 -20.55
C PRO A 234 -9.76 18.27 -19.63
N PHE A 235 -8.94 18.24 -18.56
CA PHE A 235 -8.77 17.07 -17.70
C PHE A 235 -9.76 17.05 -16.53
N GLY A 236 -10.23 15.85 -16.19
CA GLY A 236 -11.04 15.61 -14.99
C GLY A 236 -10.19 15.18 -13.80
N CYS A 237 -10.56 15.62 -12.60
CA CYS A 237 -9.93 15.25 -11.34
C CYS A 237 -10.17 13.78 -11.03
N PRO A 238 -9.12 12.95 -10.87
CA PRO A 238 -9.26 11.53 -10.53
C PRO A 238 -10.02 11.27 -9.23
N ASP A 239 -9.86 12.13 -8.22
CA ASP A 239 -10.48 11.92 -6.90
C ASP A 239 -11.95 12.38 -6.81
N CYS A 240 -12.40 13.35 -7.61
CA CYS A 240 -13.77 13.90 -7.48
C CYS A 240 -14.56 14.07 -8.79
N GLY A 241 -13.96 13.81 -9.95
CA GLY A 241 -14.59 13.97 -11.25
C GLY A 241 -14.84 15.42 -11.71
N GLY A 242 -14.46 16.43 -10.91
CA GLY A 242 -14.55 17.83 -11.30
C GLY A 242 -13.51 18.24 -12.33
N VAL A 243 -13.72 19.36 -13.04
CA VAL A 243 -12.73 19.92 -13.98
C VAL A 243 -11.44 20.27 -13.25
N LEU A 244 -10.29 20.16 -13.94
CA LEU A 244 -8.99 20.62 -13.46
C LEU A 244 -8.62 21.95 -14.12
N TRP A 245 -8.02 22.83 -13.34
CA TRP A 245 -7.40 24.08 -13.78
C TRP A 245 -5.89 23.94 -13.71
N GLU A 246 -5.20 24.41 -14.73
CA GLU A 246 -3.75 24.39 -14.86
C GLU A 246 -3.13 25.65 -14.25
N LEU A 247 -2.13 25.45 -13.40
CA LEU A 247 -1.43 26.46 -12.61
C LEU A 247 0.05 26.39 -12.93
N GLU A 248 0.57 27.45 -13.54
CA GLU A 248 2.01 27.62 -13.79
C GLU A 248 2.67 28.30 -12.58
N GLN A 249 3.65 27.63 -11.95
CA GLN A 249 4.53 28.26 -10.96
C GLN A 249 5.99 28.08 -11.39
N GLY A 250 6.55 29.13 -12.02
CA GLY A 250 7.90 29.05 -12.58
C GLY A 250 7.98 28.03 -13.71
N LYS A 251 8.75 26.94 -13.51
CA LYS A 251 8.88 25.84 -14.48
C LYS A 251 7.89 24.70 -14.27
N LEU A 252 7.17 24.70 -13.14
CA LEU A 252 6.28 23.61 -12.77
C LEU A 252 4.84 23.91 -13.19
N ILE A 253 4.20 22.88 -13.72
CA ILE A 253 2.78 22.87 -14.05
C ILE A 253 2.07 21.99 -13.02
N HIS A 254 1.00 22.51 -12.43
CA HIS A 254 0.18 21.80 -11.46
C HIS A 254 -1.29 21.93 -11.85
N PHE A 255 -2.09 20.97 -11.44
CA PHE A 255 -3.51 20.93 -11.70
C PHE A 255 -4.28 21.02 -10.39
N ARG A 256 -5.36 21.78 -10.38
CA ARG A 256 -6.23 21.93 -9.21
C ARG A 256 -7.70 21.79 -9.57
N CYS A 257 -8.46 21.03 -8.79
CA CYS A 257 -9.88 20.84 -9.03
C CYS A 257 -10.75 21.78 -8.18
N ARG A 258 -12.08 21.73 -8.38
CA ARG A 258 -13.02 22.57 -7.62
C ARG A 258 -13.10 22.29 -6.13
N THR A 259 -12.83 21.06 -5.72
CA THR A 259 -12.82 20.70 -4.31
C THR A 259 -11.46 20.96 -3.65
N GLY A 260 -10.44 21.34 -4.43
CA GLY A 260 -9.09 21.66 -3.97
C GLY A 260 -8.06 20.53 -4.06
N HIS A 261 -8.40 19.38 -4.67
CA HIS A 261 -7.39 18.36 -4.99
C HIS A 261 -6.35 18.94 -5.93
N ALA A 262 -5.09 18.65 -5.66
CA ALA A 262 -3.97 19.14 -6.45
C ALA A 262 -3.11 17.99 -6.97
N TYR A 263 -2.54 18.16 -8.16
CA TYR A 263 -1.66 17.17 -8.79
C TYR A 263 -0.55 17.88 -9.56
N SER A 264 0.67 17.39 -9.45
CA SER A 264 1.68 17.62 -10.48
C SER A 264 1.32 16.90 -11.78
N THR A 265 2.05 17.19 -12.86
CA THR A 265 1.91 16.47 -14.14
C THR A 265 2.15 14.95 -13.99
N HIS A 266 3.20 14.54 -13.27
CA HIS A 266 3.51 13.13 -13.07
C HIS A 266 2.48 12.43 -12.18
N SER A 267 2.05 13.08 -11.09
CA SER A 267 1.06 12.52 -10.19
C SER A 267 -0.33 12.45 -10.84
N LEU A 268 -0.69 13.42 -11.69
CA LEU A 268 -1.94 13.34 -12.48
C LEU A 268 -1.89 12.18 -13.47
N LEU A 269 -0.78 12.01 -14.21
CA LEU A 269 -0.63 10.90 -15.14
C LEU A 269 -0.75 9.55 -14.43
N ALA A 270 -0.05 9.38 -13.30
CA ALA A 270 -0.12 8.16 -12.51
C ALA A 270 -1.55 7.89 -12.00
N ALA A 271 -2.25 8.94 -11.54
CA ALA A 271 -3.63 8.83 -11.11
C ALA A 271 -4.58 8.47 -12.26
N GLN A 272 -4.37 9.02 -13.47
CA GLN A 272 -5.12 8.66 -14.67
C GLN A 272 -4.90 7.20 -15.07
N THR A 273 -3.66 6.71 -14.99
CA THR A 273 -3.36 5.29 -15.21
C THR A 273 -4.14 4.42 -14.24
N HIS A 274 -4.19 4.78 -12.95
CA HIS A 274 -4.97 4.03 -11.96
C HIS A 274 -6.48 4.05 -12.27
N VAL A 275 -7.05 5.20 -12.62
CA VAL A 275 -8.47 5.31 -13.02
C VAL A 275 -8.76 4.47 -14.27
N GLN A 276 -7.86 4.49 -15.25
CA GLN A 276 -7.98 3.68 -16.46
C GLN A 276 -7.96 2.18 -16.14
N GLU A 277 -7.01 1.73 -15.33
CA GLU A 277 -6.94 0.33 -14.90
C GLU A 277 -8.20 -0.10 -14.14
N GLU A 278 -8.68 0.71 -13.20
CA GLU A 278 -9.91 0.43 -12.45
C GLU A 278 -11.14 0.32 -13.38
N ALA A 279 -11.25 1.21 -14.37
CA ALA A 279 -12.32 1.15 -15.37
C ALA A 279 -12.23 -0.12 -16.22
N MET A 280 -11.02 -0.55 -16.59
CA MET A 280 -10.80 -1.80 -17.33
C MET A 280 -11.18 -3.03 -16.50
N TRP A 281 -10.84 -3.06 -15.21
CA TRP A 281 -11.26 -4.13 -14.30
C TRP A 281 -12.78 -4.17 -14.12
N ASN A 282 -13.42 -3.02 -13.96
CA ASN A 282 -14.88 -2.92 -13.89
C ASN A 282 -15.56 -3.40 -15.18
N ALA A 283 -15.02 -3.03 -16.34
CA ALA A 283 -15.51 -3.50 -17.64
C ALA A 283 -15.32 -5.02 -17.82
N LEU A 284 -14.17 -5.56 -17.40
CA LEU A 284 -13.92 -7.00 -17.43
C LEU A 284 -14.95 -7.75 -16.57
N ARG A 285 -15.15 -7.30 -15.32
CA ARG A 285 -16.15 -7.89 -14.42
C ARG A 285 -17.56 -7.85 -15.03
N ALA A 286 -17.98 -6.71 -15.57
CA ALA A 286 -19.30 -6.58 -16.19
C ALA A 286 -19.50 -7.51 -17.40
N LEU A 287 -18.44 -7.74 -18.19
CA LEU A 287 -18.48 -8.68 -19.31
C LEU A 287 -18.52 -10.15 -18.84
N GLU A 288 -17.77 -10.48 -17.79
CA GLU A 288 -17.80 -11.82 -17.19
C GLU A 288 -19.16 -12.13 -16.55
N GLU A 289 -19.72 -11.18 -15.79
CA GLU A 289 -21.08 -11.29 -15.21
C GLU A 289 -22.14 -11.45 -16.30
N LYS A 290 -22.05 -10.67 -17.38
CA LYS A 290 -22.95 -10.79 -18.54
C LYS A 290 -22.85 -12.16 -19.18
N ALA A 291 -21.64 -12.66 -19.42
CA ALA A 291 -21.45 -13.96 -20.06
C ALA A 291 -21.99 -15.10 -19.21
N ALA A 292 -21.75 -15.06 -17.89
CA ALA A 292 -22.29 -16.05 -16.96
C ALA A 292 -23.83 -16.03 -16.92
N LEU A 293 -24.44 -14.84 -16.90
CA LEU A 293 -25.89 -14.69 -16.92
C LEU A 293 -26.50 -15.24 -18.21
N THR A 294 -25.97 -14.85 -19.37
CA THR A 294 -26.50 -15.30 -20.67
C THR A 294 -26.30 -16.80 -20.86
N GLN A 295 -25.18 -17.38 -20.41
CA GLN A 295 -24.98 -18.83 -20.43
C GLN A 295 -26.00 -19.58 -19.57
N ARG A 296 -26.33 -19.03 -18.38
CA ARG A 296 -27.38 -19.61 -17.52
C ARG A 296 -28.77 -19.50 -18.15
N MET A 297 -29.07 -18.40 -18.82
CA MET A 297 -30.34 -18.22 -19.55
C MET A 297 -30.44 -19.17 -20.74
N ALA A 298 -29.36 -19.39 -21.48
CA ALA A 298 -29.28 -20.39 -22.55
C ALA A 298 -29.61 -21.79 -22.04
N LYS A 299 -28.98 -22.23 -20.95
CA LYS A 299 -29.23 -23.53 -20.33
C LYS A 299 -30.71 -23.71 -19.94
N ARG A 300 -31.31 -22.72 -19.28
CA ARG A 300 -32.74 -22.75 -18.90
C ARG A 300 -33.68 -22.75 -20.09
N ALA A 301 -33.34 -22.01 -21.16
CA ALA A 301 -34.12 -22.00 -22.38
C ALA A 301 -34.07 -23.38 -23.07
N ASN A 302 -32.90 -24.03 -23.09
CA ASN A 302 -32.74 -25.41 -23.58
C ASN A 302 -33.56 -26.41 -22.74
N GLU A 303 -33.53 -26.33 -21.41
CA GLU A 303 -34.34 -27.16 -20.51
C GLU A 303 -35.86 -27.03 -20.75
N ARG A 304 -36.30 -25.89 -21.30
CA ARG A 304 -37.70 -25.58 -21.63
C ARG A 304 -38.04 -25.76 -23.11
N ASN A 305 -37.14 -26.33 -23.92
CA ASN A 305 -37.27 -26.47 -25.38
C ASN A 305 -37.51 -25.14 -26.12
N GLN A 306 -37.00 -24.03 -25.59
CA GLN A 306 -37.08 -22.69 -26.19
C GLN A 306 -35.86 -22.43 -27.08
N HIS A 307 -35.75 -23.17 -28.17
CA HIS A 307 -34.53 -23.24 -29.00
C HIS A 307 -34.04 -21.88 -29.54
N TYR A 308 -34.95 -21.02 -30.02
CA TYR A 308 -34.58 -19.70 -30.56
C TYR A 308 -33.97 -18.79 -29.47
N SER A 309 -34.55 -18.79 -28.27
CA SER A 309 -34.02 -18.02 -27.14
C SER A 309 -32.70 -18.59 -26.65
N ALA A 310 -32.56 -19.92 -26.63
CA ALA A 310 -31.31 -20.58 -26.22
C ALA A 310 -30.15 -20.17 -27.11
N GLN A 311 -30.30 -20.30 -28.43
CA GLN A 311 -29.27 -19.92 -29.40
C GLN A 311 -28.85 -18.46 -29.25
N ARG A 312 -29.82 -17.54 -29.12
CA ARG A 312 -29.54 -16.12 -28.93
C ARG A 312 -28.73 -15.85 -27.65
N PHE A 313 -29.03 -16.55 -26.56
CA PHE A 313 -28.29 -16.39 -25.30
C PHE A 313 -26.89 -17.02 -25.36
N GLU A 314 -26.71 -18.12 -26.12
CA GLU A 314 -25.40 -18.72 -26.38
C GLU A 314 -24.51 -17.76 -27.18
N GLU A 315 -25.02 -17.18 -28.27
CA GLU A 315 -24.29 -16.18 -29.05
C GLU A 315 -23.87 -14.97 -28.19
N GLN A 316 -24.78 -14.48 -27.33
CA GLN A 316 -24.45 -13.38 -26.41
C GLN A 316 -23.39 -13.75 -25.37
N ALA A 317 -23.38 -14.99 -24.88
CA ALA A 317 -22.36 -15.48 -23.96
C ALA A 317 -20.99 -15.53 -24.63
N THR A 318 -20.92 -16.08 -25.85
CA THR A 318 -19.69 -16.16 -26.65
C THR A 318 -19.10 -14.77 -26.90
N VAL A 319 -19.91 -13.83 -27.38
CA VAL A 319 -19.44 -12.45 -27.64
C VAL A 319 -18.96 -11.75 -26.35
N ALA A 320 -19.63 -11.99 -25.22
CA ALA A 320 -19.21 -11.43 -23.94
C ALA A 320 -17.87 -12.03 -23.46
N HIS A 321 -17.66 -13.33 -23.63
CA HIS A 321 -16.39 -14.00 -23.33
C HIS A 321 -15.24 -13.51 -24.21
N GLU A 322 -15.45 -13.37 -25.52
CA GLU A 322 -14.42 -12.86 -26.44
C GLU A 322 -13.96 -11.45 -26.06
N ARG A 323 -14.92 -10.57 -25.73
CA ARG A 323 -14.60 -9.20 -25.27
C ARG A 323 -13.87 -9.19 -23.93
N ALA A 324 -14.27 -10.05 -22.99
CA ALA A 324 -13.59 -10.21 -21.71
C ALA A 324 -12.14 -10.70 -21.90
N ALA A 325 -11.91 -11.64 -22.83
CA ALA A 325 -10.57 -12.15 -23.14
C ALA A 325 -9.62 -11.05 -23.65
N ILE A 326 -10.10 -10.19 -24.55
CA ILE A 326 -9.31 -9.05 -25.05
C ILE A 326 -8.95 -8.08 -23.91
N LEU A 327 -9.92 -7.69 -23.08
CA LEU A 327 -9.64 -6.82 -21.93
C LEU A 327 -8.65 -7.45 -20.95
N ARG A 328 -8.77 -8.76 -20.70
CA ARG A 328 -7.82 -9.48 -19.85
C ARG A 328 -6.41 -9.46 -20.42
N GLU A 329 -6.26 -9.68 -21.72
CA GLU A 329 -4.95 -9.60 -22.38
C GLU A 329 -4.33 -8.20 -22.27
N LEU A 330 -5.14 -7.14 -22.44
CA LEU A 330 -4.69 -5.76 -22.27
C LEU A 330 -4.26 -5.47 -20.83
N LEU A 331 -5.04 -5.91 -19.83
CA LEU A 331 -4.69 -5.79 -18.41
C LEU A 331 -3.41 -6.55 -18.05
N LEU A 332 -3.12 -7.67 -18.72
CA LEU A 332 -1.91 -8.46 -18.50
C LEU A 332 -0.66 -7.88 -19.20
N LYS A 333 -0.85 -7.13 -20.30
CA LYS A 333 0.24 -6.50 -21.06
C LYS A 333 0.60 -5.09 -20.54
N GLY A 334 -0.26 -4.48 -19.72
CA GLY A 334 -0.01 -3.18 -19.08
C GLY A 334 1.22 -3.20 -18.16
N ASP A 335 2.02 -2.13 -18.22
CA ASP A 335 3.21 -1.81 -17.41
C ASP A 335 4.51 -2.62 -17.62
N GLY A 336 4.70 -3.17 -18.81
CA GLY A 336 5.96 -3.77 -19.25
C GLY A 336 6.98 -2.78 -19.86
N ASN A 337 7.36 -1.69 -19.18
CA ASN A 337 8.48 -0.83 -19.63
C ASN A 337 9.57 -0.57 -18.55
N GLY A 338 9.73 -1.52 -17.61
CA GLY A 338 10.86 -1.60 -16.69
C GLY A 338 11.88 -2.66 -17.12
N HIS A 339 13.01 -2.20 -17.67
CA HIS A 339 14.31 -2.87 -17.83
C HIS A 339 14.34 -4.42 -17.74
N LYS A 340 14.43 -5.09 -18.89
CA LYS A 340 14.99 -6.45 -18.98
C LYS A 340 16.47 -6.40 -18.59
N ALA A 341 16.80 -6.71 -17.34
CA ALA A 341 18.15 -7.05 -16.94
C ALA A 341 18.55 -8.35 -17.65
N GLN A 342 19.46 -8.22 -18.63
CA GLN A 342 20.09 -9.34 -19.31
C GLN A 342 21.06 -10.03 -18.35
N SER A 343 20.71 -11.19 -17.81
CA SER A 343 21.69 -12.11 -17.25
C SER A 343 22.26 -12.95 -18.41
N LYS A 344 23.46 -12.57 -18.88
CA LYS A 344 24.28 -13.40 -19.75
C LYS A 344 24.66 -14.68 -19.02
N GLY A 345 24.49 -15.81 -19.71
CA GLY A 345 24.93 -17.11 -19.26
C GLY A 345 26.46 -17.24 -19.22
N SER A 346 26.92 -18.15 -18.37
CA SER A 346 28.20 -18.82 -18.49
C SER A 346 27.99 -20.29 -18.15
N GLU A 347 28.18 -21.14 -19.14
CA GLU A 347 28.27 -22.59 -19.03
C GLU A 347 29.60 -23.01 -18.37
N GLY A 348 29.56 -24.16 -17.70
CA GLY A 348 30.66 -25.14 -17.65
C GLY A 348 31.47 -25.23 -16.36
N ALA A 349 31.26 -26.31 -15.59
CA ALA A 349 32.23 -27.41 -15.46
C ALA A 349 31.77 -28.47 -14.43
N ASP A 350 31.90 -29.73 -14.84
CA ASP A 350 31.54 -30.96 -14.15
C ASP A 350 32.29 -31.23 -12.84
N GLY A 351 31.66 -32.03 -11.98
CA GLY A 351 32.24 -32.61 -10.77
C GLY A 351 31.32 -33.70 -10.20
N ASP A 352 31.31 -34.86 -10.86
CA ASP A 352 30.66 -36.09 -10.42
C ASP A 352 31.35 -36.62 -9.14
N GLY A 353 30.57 -36.86 -8.08
CA GLY A 353 31.10 -37.23 -6.77
C GLY A 353 30.06 -37.24 -5.65
N ASP A 354 29.34 -38.36 -5.55
CA ASP A 354 28.82 -38.92 -4.31
C ASP A 354 27.61 -38.22 -3.62
N LEU A 355 26.49 -38.11 -4.34
CA LEU A 355 25.23 -37.54 -3.83
C LEU A 355 24.27 -38.53 -3.13
N ARG A 356 24.60 -39.83 -3.08
CA ARG A 356 23.68 -40.86 -2.53
C ARG A 356 23.88 -41.16 -1.05
N THR A 357 24.99 -40.74 -0.46
CA THR A 357 25.38 -41.06 0.92
C THR A 357 25.06 -39.95 1.92
N LEU A 358 24.69 -38.75 1.43
CA LEU A 358 24.21 -37.62 2.24
C LEU A 358 22.67 -37.55 2.35
N GLN A 359 21.93 -38.13 1.40
CA GLN A 359 20.46 -38.12 1.42
C GLN A 359 19.87 -38.99 2.54
N SER A 360 20.52 -40.09 2.92
CA SER A 360 20.00 -41.04 3.92
C SER A 360 20.25 -40.65 5.39
N LYS A 361 21.02 -39.59 5.66
CA LYS A 361 21.29 -39.08 7.02
C LYS A 361 20.55 -37.78 7.38
N ILE A 362 19.89 -37.13 6.42
CA ILE A 362 19.11 -35.90 6.65
C ILE A 362 17.63 -36.21 6.98
N GLU A 363 17.18 -37.44 6.74
CA GLU A 363 15.77 -37.85 6.91
C GLU A 363 15.34 -38.16 8.37
N LEU A 364 16.17 -37.88 9.38
CA LEU A 364 15.84 -38.24 10.78
C LEU A 364 15.93 -37.10 11.82
N LEU A 365 15.96 -35.82 11.42
CA LEU A 365 16.04 -34.69 12.36
C LEU A 365 15.29 -33.42 11.90
N LEU A 366 14.00 -33.52 11.54
CA LEU A 366 13.12 -32.35 11.56
C LEU A 366 12.07 -32.51 12.67
N PRO A 367 12.22 -31.83 13.82
CA PRO A 367 11.12 -31.71 14.76
C PRO A 367 10.00 -30.88 14.11
N THR A 368 8.83 -31.49 13.93
CA THR A 368 7.59 -30.86 13.48
C THR A 368 7.13 -29.84 14.51
N ARG A 369 7.54 -28.57 14.37
CA ARG A 369 6.96 -27.49 15.16
C ARG A 369 5.48 -27.32 14.77
N PRO A 370 4.55 -27.21 15.73
CA PRO A 370 3.15 -26.95 15.43
C PRO A 370 3.00 -25.49 14.96
N PHE A 371 2.96 -25.27 13.65
CA PHE A 371 2.66 -23.96 13.08
C PHE A 371 1.15 -23.79 12.81
N HIS A 372 0.70 -22.54 12.69
CA HIS A 372 -0.67 -22.21 12.31
C HIS A 372 -0.85 -22.31 10.79
N LEU A 373 -2.06 -22.68 10.34
CA LEU A 373 -2.43 -22.59 8.93
C LEU A 373 -3.46 -21.49 8.75
N ILE A 374 -3.15 -20.56 7.85
CA ILE A 374 -4.05 -19.46 7.50
C ILE A 374 -4.70 -19.78 6.17
N ALA A 375 -6.02 -19.91 6.17
CA ALA A 375 -6.81 -20.10 4.97
C ALA A 375 -7.50 -18.79 4.63
N ILE A 376 -7.23 -18.23 3.45
CA ILE A 376 -7.80 -16.96 3.00
C ILE A 376 -8.72 -17.22 1.81
N CYS A 377 -9.92 -16.65 1.83
CA CYS A 377 -10.77 -16.58 0.64
C CYS A 377 -11.05 -15.14 0.22
N ALA A 378 -11.09 -14.93 -1.09
CA ALA A 378 -11.33 -13.63 -1.70
C ALA A 378 -11.99 -13.79 -3.08
N SER A 379 -12.73 -12.77 -3.53
CA SER A 379 -13.38 -12.77 -4.85
C SER A 379 -13.23 -11.39 -5.50
N ALA A 380 -14.31 -10.71 -5.86
CA ALA A 380 -14.25 -9.34 -6.40
C ALA A 380 -13.54 -8.38 -5.41
N GLY A 381 -12.57 -7.61 -5.90
CA GLY A 381 -11.64 -6.79 -5.09
C GLY A 381 -10.53 -7.59 -4.38
N GLY A 382 -10.53 -8.92 -4.53
CA GLY A 382 -9.70 -9.83 -3.76
C GLY A 382 -8.20 -9.70 -4.02
N LEU A 383 -7.77 -9.42 -5.26
CA LEU A 383 -6.36 -9.21 -5.57
C LEU A 383 -5.74 -8.04 -4.78
N ASN A 384 -6.47 -6.93 -4.70
CA ASN A 384 -6.04 -5.74 -3.96
C ASN A 384 -5.98 -6.06 -2.46
N ALA A 385 -7.01 -6.74 -1.94
CA ALA A 385 -7.08 -7.15 -0.55
C ALA A 385 -5.95 -8.12 -0.18
N LEU A 386 -5.72 -9.15 -0.98
CA LEU A 386 -4.63 -10.10 -0.82
C LEU A 386 -3.26 -9.42 -0.90
N SER A 387 -3.07 -8.52 -1.86
CA SER A 387 -1.83 -7.75 -1.99
C SER A 387 -1.54 -6.94 -0.73
N GLN A 388 -2.55 -6.26 -0.17
CA GLN A 388 -2.39 -5.45 1.03
C GLN A 388 -2.10 -6.30 2.27
N VAL A 389 -2.82 -7.42 2.44
CA VAL A 389 -2.61 -8.33 3.57
C VAL A 389 -1.22 -8.96 3.49
N LEU A 390 -0.85 -9.56 2.35
CA LEU A 390 0.43 -10.26 2.19
C LEU A 390 1.64 -9.31 2.21
N TYR A 391 1.50 -8.08 1.73
CA TYR A 391 2.56 -7.06 1.81
C TYR A 391 2.93 -6.73 3.25
N ALA A 392 1.95 -6.72 4.15
CA ALA A 392 2.14 -6.38 5.55
C ALA A 392 2.63 -7.57 6.42
N LEU A 393 2.73 -8.77 5.87
CA LEU A 393 3.28 -9.94 6.56
C LEU A 393 4.81 -10.00 6.40
N PRO A 394 5.56 -10.34 7.47
CA PRO A 394 7.02 -10.40 7.42
C PRO A 394 7.52 -11.64 6.63
N GLY A 395 8.72 -11.59 6.05
CA GLY A 395 9.25 -12.72 5.27
C GLY A 395 9.50 -14.00 6.08
N ASP A 396 9.68 -13.89 7.40
CA ASP A 396 9.86 -15.00 8.35
C ASP A 396 8.55 -15.42 9.03
N PHE A 397 7.39 -15.11 8.42
CA PHE A 397 6.08 -15.39 9.00
C PHE A 397 5.92 -16.87 9.40
N PRO A 398 5.58 -17.17 10.68
CA PRO A 398 5.71 -18.52 11.24
C PRO A 398 4.60 -19.49 10.81
N ALA A 399 3.71 -19.07 9.91
CA ALA A 399 2.56 -19.85 9.44
C ALA A 399 2.60 -20.06 7.92
N ALA A 400 1.99 -21.17 7.47
CA ALA A 400 1.71 -21.37 6.05
C ALA A 400 0.39 -20.69 5.67
N ILE A 401 0.27 -20.26 4.42
CA ILE A 401 -0.92 -19.56 3.93
C ILE A 401 -1.47 -20.29 2.71
N VAL A 402 -2.75 -20.65 2.72
CA VAL A 402 -3.47 -21.24 1.58
C VAL A 402 -4.58 -20.29 1.14
N ILE A 403 -4.68 -20.02 -0.15
CA ILE A 403 -5.55 -18.98 -0.68
C ILE A 403 -6.48 -19.55 -1.75
N VAL A 404 -7.78 -19.31 -1.58
CA VAL A 404 -8.77 -19.41 -2.65
C VAL A 404 -9.13 -18.01 -3.11
N GLN A 405 -8.72 -17.66 -4.33
CA GLN A 405 -9.23 -16.49 -5.04
C GLN A 405 -10.19 -16.99 -6.12
N HIS A 406 -11.43 -16.49 -6.14
CA HIS A 406 -12.32 -16.74 -7.26
C HIS A 406 -11.74 -16.06 -8.51
N VAL A 407 -11.34 -16.90 -9.46
CA VAL A 407 -10.82 -16.55 -10.78
C VAL A 407 -11.57 -17.38 -11.82
N SER A 408 -11.64 -16.88 -13.06
CA SER A 408 -12.24 -17.64 -14.15
C SER A 408 -11.51 -18.99 -14.36
N PRO A 409 -12.23 -20.12 -14.46
CA PRO A 409 -11.64 -21.45 -14.63
C PRO A 409 -11.03 -21.67 -16.04
N GLN A 410 -11.32 -20.81 -17.01
CA GLN A 410 -10.87 -20.97 -18.39
C GLN A 410 -9.49 -20.36 -18.69
N HIS A 411 -8.80 -19.76 -17.71
CA HIS A 411 -7.56 -19.02 -17.96
C HIS A 411 -6.45 -19.31 -16.94
N SER A 412 -5.21 -19.29 -17.43
CA SER A 412 -4.02 -19.25 -16.59
C SER A 412 -4.05 -17.98 -15.73
N SER A 413 -4.18 -18.15 -14.41
CA SER A 413 -4.10 -17.03 -13.49
C SER A 413 -2.63 -16.64 -13.29
N THR A 414 -2.33 -15.34 -13.28
CA THR A 414 -1.00 -14.80 -12.95
C THR A 414 -0.96 -14.24 -11.53
N ILE A 415 -1.98 -14.52 -10.72
CA ILE A 415 -2.11 -13.98 -9.37
C ILE A 415 -0.91 -14.34 -8.48
N ALA A 416 -0.33 -15.53 -8.65
CA ALA A 416 0.88 -15.93 -7.93
C ALA A 416 2.07 -15.02 -8.27
N ASP A 417 2.25 -14.67 -9.54
CA ASP A 417 3.33 -13.79 -10.01
C ASP A 417 3.12 -12.33 -9.57
N ILE A 418 1.86 -11.88 -9.51
CA ILE A 418 1.54 -10.52 -9.05
C ILE A 418 1.79 -10.41 -7.55
N LEU A 419 1.32 -11.38 -6.78
CA LEU A 419 1.47 -11.39 -5.33
C LEU A 419 2.93 -11.61 -4.91
N SER A 420 3.69 -12.46 -5.62
CA SER A 420 5.12 -12.70 -5.32
C SER A 420 5.96 -11.44 -5.38
N ARG A 421 5.61 -10.47 -6.25
CA ARG A 421 6.29 -9.17 -6.36
C ARG A 421 5.93 -8.19 -5.25
N ARG A 422 4.89 -8.49 -4.47
CA ARG A 422 4.31 -7.59 -3.45
C ARG A 422 4.45 -8.12 -2.03
N THR A 423 5.11 -9.25 -1.80
CA THR A 423 5.36 -9.80 -0.46
C THR A 423 6.77 -10.37 -0.35
N GLN A 424 7.27 -10.48 0.89
CA GLN A 424 8.53 -11.17 1.19
C GLN A 424 8.34 -12.70 1.31
N LEU A 425 7.09 -13.16 1.37
CA LEU A 425 6.73 -14.57 1.43
C LEU A 425 6.96 -15.25 0.06
N GLN A 426 7.24 -16.54 0.09
CA GLN A 426 7.29 -17.32 -1.15
C GLN A 426 5.87 -17.56 -1.65
N VAL A 427 5.52 -17.08 -2.84
CA VAL A 427 4.18 -17.26 -3.42
C VAL A 427 4.25 -18.19 -4.63
N LYS A 428 3.43 -19.24 -4.65
CA LYS A 428 3.26 -20.14 -5.79
C LYS A 428 1.81 -20.63 -5.94
N PHE A 429 1.46 -21.13 -7.11
CA PHE A 429 0.29 -22.01 -7.24
C PHE A 429 0.55 -23.31 -6.48
N ALA A 430 -0.48 -23.84 -5.83
CA ALA A 430 -0.39 -25.13 -5.16
C ALA A 430 -0.20 -26.25 -6.20
N ASP A 431 0.72 -27.17 -5.93
CA ASP A 431 0.90 -28.42 -6.67
C ASP A 431 0.40 -29.62 -5.86
N VAL A 432 0.10 -30.72 -6.56
CA VAL A 432 -0.28 -31.98 -5.92
C VAL A 432 0.86 -32.48 -5.03
N LYS A 433 0.57 -32.77 -3.75
CA LYS A 433 1.52 -33.20 -2.72
C LYS A 433 2.53 -32.12 -2.27
N ASP A 434 2.30 -30.84 -2.58
CA ASP A 434 3.04 -29.77 -1.92
C ASP A 434 2.90 -29.93 -0.39
N VAL A 435 4.03 -29.94 0.32
CA VAL A 435 4.05 -29.95 1.78
C VAL A 435 4.00 -28.51 2.26
N LEU A 436 3.04 -28.19 3.12
CA LEU A 436 2.86 -26.86 3.70
C LEU A 436 4.10 -26.43 4.50
N ARG A 437 4.62 -25.23 4.20
CA ARG A 437 5.77 -24.63 4.87
C ARG A 437 5.45 -23.24 5.41
N PRO A 438 5.90 -22.89 6.63
CA PRO A 438 5.90 -21.51 7.10
C PRO A 438 6.57 -20.56 6.10
N GLY A 439 6.09 -19.32 6.01
CA GLY A 439 6.62 -18.32 5.09
C GLY A 439 6.23 -18.53 3.62
N THR A 440 5.36 -19.52 3.33
CA THR A 440 4.93 -19.87 1.96
C THR A 440 3.42 -19.67 1.79
N VAL A 441 3.06 -19.06 0.66
CA VAL A 441 1.69 -18.80 0.20
C VAL A 441 1.39 -19.71 -0.98
N TYR A 442 0.37 -20.55 -0.83
CA TYR A 442 -0.09 -21.49 -1.84
C TYR A 442 -1.45 -21.04 -2.36
N ILE A 443 -1.53 -20.74 -3.65
CA ILE A 443 -2.77 -20.28 -4.28
C ILE A 443 -3.44 -21.42 -5.01
N ALA A 444 -4.74 -21.58 -4.82
CA ALA A 444 -5.55 -22.55 -5.53
C ALA A 444 -5.45 -22.30 -7.06
N PRO A 445 -5.07 -23.31 -7.85
CA PRO A 445 -5.07 -23.19 -9.30
C PRO A 445 -6.50 -22.96 -9.84
N PRO A 446 -6.64 -22.26 -10.97
CA PRO A 446 -7.92 -22.16 -11.67
C PRO A 446 -8.52 -23.54 -11.96
N ASP A 447 -9.84 -23.65 -11.85
CA ASP A 447 -10.59 -24.88 -12.14
C ASP A 447 -10.22 -26.11 -11.27
N GLN A 448 -9.56 -25.90 -10.13
CA GLN A 448 -9.25 -26.96 -9.18
C GLN A 448 -9.57 -26.52 -7.75
N HIS A 449 -10.27 -27.34 -6.99
CA HIS A 449 -10.42 -27.14 -5.55
C HIS A 449 -9.09 -27.44 -4.86
N LEU A 450 -8.68 -26.53 -3.98
CA LEU A 450 -7.53 -26.72 -3.10
C LEU A 450 -8.00 -27.26 -1.75
N LEU A 451 -7.46 -28.40 -1.35
CA LEU A 451 -7.79 -29.10 -0.11
C LEU A 451 -6.51 -29.36 0.69
N VAL A 452 -6.63 -29.44 2.01
CA VAL A 452 -5.52 -29.69 2.93
C VAL A 452 -5.70 -31.03 3.64
N ASN A 453 -4.74 -31.93 3.46
CA ASN A 453 -4.72 -33.24 4.10
C ASN A 453 -4.15 -33.18 5.53
N SER A 454 -4.45 -34.21 6.32
CA SER A 454 -3.98 -34.34 7.71
C SER A 454 -2.46 -34.57 7.85
N ASP A 455 -1.79 -34.97 6.78
CA ASP A 455 -0.33 -35.12 6.69
C ASP A 455 0.38 -33.81 6.28
N ASN A 456 -0.34 -32.69 6.28
CA ASN A 456 0.11 -31.36 5.86
C ASN A 456 0.43 -31.23 4.36
N THR A 457 -0.06 -32.16 3.53
CA THR A 457 0.06 -32.06 2.07
C THR A 457 -1.16 -31.38 1.43
N LEU A 458 -0.94 -30.74 0.28
CA LEU A 458 -1.98 -30.15 -0.54
C LEU A 458 -2.53 -31.16 -1.55
N CYS A 459 -3.86 -31.16 -1.68
CA CYS A 459 -4.60 -31.96 -2.65
C CYS A 459 -5.36 -31.04 -3.61
N LEU A 460 -5.34 -31.37 -4.90
CA LEU A 460 -6.09 -30.66 -5.92
C LEU A 460 -7.20 -31.57 -6.47
N SER A 461 -8.45 -31.12 -6.41
CA SER A 461 -9.61 -31.87 -6.91
C SER A 461 -10.31 -31.14 -8.04
N ARG A 462 -10.76 -31.90 -9.05
CA ARG A 462 -11.65 -31.43 -10.13
C ARG A 462 -13.09 -31.94 -9.96
N SER A 463 -13.50 -32.21 -8.72
CA SER A 463 -14.88 -32.55 -8.37
C SER A 463 -15.88 -31.47 -8.83
N GLU A 464 -17.18 -31.79 -8.79
CA GLU A 464 -18.24 -30.87 -9.20
C GLU A 464 -18.15 -29.51 -8.48
N LEU A 465 -18.67 -28.48 -9.14
CA LEU A 465 -18.74 -27.11 -8.60
C LEU A 465 -19.48 -27.10 -7.27
N VAL A 466 -18.91 -26.46 -6.25
CA VAL A 466 -19.57 -26.20 -4.97
C VAL A 466 -20.04 -24.75 -4.97
N HIS A 467 -21.33 -24.52 -4.70
CA HIS A 467 -21.96 -23.20 -4.80
C HIS A 467 -21.66 -22.45 -6.12
N TYR A 468 -21.56 -23.21 -7.23
CA TYR A 468 -21.27 -22.72 -8.58
C TYR A 468 -19.84 -22.21 -8.82
N VAL A 469 -18.90 -22.40 -7.88
CA VAL A 469 -17.51 -21.95 -8.00
C VAL A 469 -16.51 -23.11 -7.89
N ARG A 470 -15.37 -22.96 -8.57
CA ARG A 470 -14.18 -23.81 -8.47
C ARG A 470 -12.95 -22.99 -8.84
N PRO A 471 -12.02 -22.73 -7.90
CA PRO A 471 -11.96 -23.23 -6.51
C PRO A 471 -13.12 -22.74 -5.61
N SER A 472 -13.44 -23.50 -4.56
CA SER A 472 -14.44 -23.15 -3.53
C SER A 472 -13.74 -22.97 -2.19
N ALA A 473 -14.05 -21.87 -1.53
CA ALA A 473 -13.58 -21.51 -0.20
C ALA A 473 -14.19 -22.41 0.88
N ASP A 474 -15.46 -22.81 0.74
CA ASP A 474 -16.09 -23.74 1.69
C ASP A 474 -15.32 -25.06 1.79
N LEU A 475 -14.98 -25.68 0.65
CA LEU A 475 -14.18 -26.91 0.63
C LEU A 475 -12.76 -26.72 1.21
N LEU A 476 -12.10 -25.60 0.91
CA LEU A 476 -10.81 -25.29 1.51
C LEU A 476 -10.94 -25.23 3.03
N PHE A 477 -11.87 -24.43 3.56
CA PHE A 477 -12.06 -24.22 4.99
C PHE A 477 -12.48 -25.50 5.71
N GLU A 478 -13.35 -26.34 5.13
CA GLU A 478 -13.73 -27.63 5.71
C GLU A 478 -12.51 -28.57 5.86
N SER A 479 -11.69 -28.67 4.81
CA SER A 479 -10.48 -29.51 4.85
C SER A 479 -9.44 -28.97 5.84
N VAL A 480 -9.29 -27.64 5.93
CA VAL A 480 -8.41 -26.97 6.89
C VAL A 480 -8.91 -27.18 8.33
N ALA A 481 -10.21 -27.09 8.57
CA ALA A 481 -10.81 -27.32 9.88
C ALA A 481 -10.55 -28.75 10.36
N ALA A 482 -10.74 -29.75 9.50
CA ALA A 482 -10.50 -31.14 9.81
C ALA A 482 -9.02 -31.43 10.14
N SER A 483 -8.10 -30.84 9.37
CA SER A 483 -6.66 -31.12 9.45
C SER A 483 -5.93 -30.32 10.55
N PHE A 484 -6.26 -29.03 10.73
CA PHE A 484 -5.53 -28.12 11.64
C PHE A 484 -6.31 -27.75 12.91
N LYS A 485 -7.63 -27.97 12.95
CA LYS A 485 -8.50 -27.73 14.13
C LYS A 485 -8.27 -26.33 14.73
N GLN A 486 -8.00 -26.24 16.03
CA GLN A 486 -7.70 -24.99 16.75
C GLN A 486 -6.48 -24.20 16.24
N ARG A 487 -5.64 -24.80 15.39
CA ARG A 487 -4.51 -24.12 14.76
C ARG A 487 -4.88 -23.45 13.43
N ALA A 488 -6.11 -23.62 12.96
CA ALA A 488 -6.61 -22.98 11.75
C ALA A 488 -7.11 -21.56 12.01
N ILE A 489 -6.74 -20.64 11.13
CA ILE A 489 -7.31 -19.29 11.06
C ILE A 489 -7.91 -19.11 9.67
N ALA A 490 -9.22 -18.90 9.58
CA ALA A 490 -9.89 -18.56 8.33
C ALA A 490 -10.04 -17.04 8.20
N VAL A 491 -9.78 -16.53 7.00
CA VAL A 491 -9.90 -15.11 6.68
C VAL A 491 -10.78 -14.94 5.45
N ILE A 492 -11.83 -14.15 5.59
CA ILE A 492 -12.80 -13.88 4.52
C ILE A 492 -12.63 -12.42 4.12
N LEU A 493 -12.16 -12.21 2.89
CA LEU A 493 -11.95 -10.89 2.31
C LEU A 493 -13.12 -10.50 1.40
N THR A 494 -13.01 -9.31 0.83
CA THR A 494 -13.94 -8.74 -0.15
C THR A 494 -14.29 -9.73 -1.25
N GLY A 495 -15.56 -9.74 -1.62
CA GLY A 495 -16.09 -10.64 -2.61
C GLY A 495 -17.60 -10.57 -2.78
N THR A 496 -18.07 -11.14 -3.88
CA THR A 496 -19.48 -11.37 -4.15
C THR A 496 -19.87 -12.80 -3.78
N GLY A 497 -21.16 -13.03 -3.51
CA GLY A 497 -21.67 -14.36 -3.17
C GLY A 497 -21.53 -14.70 -1.68
N SER A 498 -21.58 -16.00 -1.37
CA SER A 498 -21.62 -16.52 0.00
C SER A 498 -20.68 -17.70 0.24
N ASP A 499 -19.81 -18.02 -0.72
CA ASP A 499 -18.85 -19.13 -0.58
C ASP A 499 -17.83 -18.79 0.53
N GLY A 500 -17.53 -19.77 1.36
CA GLY A 500 -16.76 -19.63 2.60
C GLY A 500 -17.63 -19.54 3.87
N ALA A 501 -18.92 -19.22 3.76
CA ALA A 501 -19.81 -19.11 4.93
C ALA A 501 -20.07 -20.47 5.63
N ILE A 502 -20.15 -21.57 4.88
CA ILE A 502 -20.31 -22.92 5.47
C ILE A 502 -18.98 -23.34 6.12
N GLY A 503 -17.88 -23.12 5.41
CA GLY A 503 -16.53 -23.41 5.87
C GLY A 503 -16.15 -22.66 7.14
N VAL A 504 -16.61 -21.42 7.32
CA VAL A 504 -16.47 -20.65 8.57
C VAL A 504 -17.03 -21.40 9.77
N ARG A 505 -18.23 -22.01 9.63
CA ARG A 505 -18.83 -22.81 10.70
C ARG A 505 -17.99 -24.03 11.03
N ALA A 506 -17.45 -24.70 10.01
CA ALA A 506 -16.59 -25.86 10.19
C ALA A 506 -15.30 -25.49 10.97
N ILE A 507 -14.66 -24.37 10.61
CA ILE A 507 -13.47 -23.85 11.32
C ILE A 507 -13.80 -23.59 12.78
N LYS A 508 -14.93 -22.94 13.08
CA LYS A 508 -15.36 -22.67 14.47
C LYS A 508 -15.69 -23.93 15.26
N GLN A 509 -16.41 -24.87 14.66
CA GLN A 509 -16.75 -26.14 15.30
C GLN A 509 -15.50 -26.94 15.71
N MET A 510 -14.41 -26.80 14.96
CA MET A 510 -13.12 -27.44 15.26
C MET A 510 -12.20 -26.58 16.14
N GLY A 511 -12.70 -25.46 16.70
CA GLY A 511 -11.98 -24.59 17.62
C GLY A 511 -11.03 -23.59 16.97
N GLY A 512 -11.05 -23.46 15.64
CA GLY A 512 -10.27 -22.48 14.90
C GLY A 512 -10.80 -21.04 15.08
N LYS A 513 -10.06 -20.08 14.52
CA LYS A 513 -10.42 -18.66 14.53
C LYS A 513 -10.89 -18.18 13.17
N VAL A 514 -11.82 -17.24 13.14
CA VAL A 514 -12.38 -16.68 11.91
C VAL A 514 -12.30 -15.15 11.94
N ILE A 515 -11.76 -14.59 10.87
CA ILE A 515 -11.66 -13.14 10.64
C ILE A 515 -12.43 -12.79 9.37
N ALA A 516 -13.31 -11.80 9.42
CA ALA A 516 -13.95 -11.24 8.24
C ALA A 516 -13.50 -9.79 8.02
N GLN A 517 -13.28 -9.42 6.76
CA GLN A 517 -13.06 -8.03 6.37
C GLN A 517 -14.31 -7.21 6.65
N ASP A 518 -14.14 -6.01 7.21
CA ASP A 518 -15.25 -5.12 7.53
C ASP A 518 -15.88 -4.46 6.28
N ARG A 519 -17.05 -3.84 6.48
CA ARG A 519 -17.77 -3.15 5.39
C ARG A 519 -17.03 -1.92 4.88
N THR A 520 -16.27 -1.22 5.72
CA THR A 520 -15.70 0.08 5.34
C THR A 520 -14.53 -0.08 4.36
N THR A 521 -13.83 -1.20 4.40
CA THR A 521 -12.68 -1.48 3.53
C THR A 521 -12.97 -2.52 2.45
N ALA A 522 -14.07 -3.28 2.55
CA ALA A 522 -14.47 -4.22 1.50
C ALA A 522 -15.05 -3.49 0.29
N GLU A 523 -14.43 -3.67 -0.87
CA GLU A 523 -14.95 -3.19 -2.15
C GLU A 523 -16.31 -3.85 -2.48
N PHE A 524 -16.41 -5.14 -2.17
CA PHE A 524 -17.63 -5.95 -2.26
C PHE A 524 -17.85 -6.67 -0.94
N PHE A 525 -18.90 -6.26 -0.21
CA PHE A 525 -19.12 -6.75 1.15
C PHE A 525 -19.99 -8.02 1.24
N ALA A 526 -20.54 -8.54 0.14
CA ALA A 526 -21.50 -9.66 0.20
C ALA A 526 -20.89 -10.95 0.79
N MET A 527 -19.65 -11.29 0.42
CA MET A 527 -18.99 -12.50 0.91
C MET A 527 -18.57 -12.38 2.39
N PRO A 528 -17.94 -11.27 2.86
CA PRO A 528 -17.78 -11.03 4.30
C PRO A 528 -19.10 -10.98 5.08
N GLU A 529 -20.14 -10.35 4.52
CA GLU A 529 -21.48 -10.28 5.14
C GLU A 529 -22.09 -11.66 5.34
N ALA A 530 -21.99 -12.54 4.33
CA ALA A 530 -22.46 -13.91 4.43
C ALA A 530 -21.73 -14.68 5.54
N ALA A 531 -20.41 -14.52 5.66
CA ALA A 531 -19.63 -15.09 6.75
C ALA A 531 -20.06 -14.53 8.11
N ILE A 532 -20.23 -13.21 8.25
CA ILE A 532 -20.66 -12.57 9.51
C ILE A 532 -22.05 -13.05 9.95
N ASN A 533 -22.97 -13.18 9.01
CA ASN A 533 -24.34 -13.65 9.28
C ASN A 533 -24.42 -15.10 9.77
N THR A 534 -23.33 -15.87 9.70
CA THR A 534 -23.28 -17.20 10.33
C THR A 534 -23.33 -17.14 11.85
N GLY A 535 -22.90 -16.03 12.46
CA GLY A 535 -22.68 -15.89 13.91
C GLY A 535 -21.34 -16.45 14.40
N ASP A 536 -20.52 -16.99 13.49
CA ASP A 536 -19.31 -17.75 13.78
C ASP A 536 -18.01 -16.95 13.48
N VAL A 537 -18.10 -15.65 13.22
CA VAL A 537 -16.93 -14.78 13.00
C VAL A 537 -16.42 -14.23 14.34
N ASP A 538 -15.14 -14.44 14.66
CA ASP A 538 -14.53 -13.93 15.90
C ASP A 538 -14.18 -12.44 15.81
N LEU A 539 -13.67 -12.01 14.66
CA LEU A 539 -13.17 -10.66 14.44
C LEU A 539 -13.69 -10.11 13.11
N VAL A 540 -14.38 -8.98 13.15
CA VAL A 540 -14.69 -8.17 11.97
C VAL A 540 -13.76 -6.96 12.01
N VAL A 541 -12.83 -6.87 11.08
CA VAL A 541 -11.76 -5.85 11.11
C VAL A 541 -11.51 -5.26 9.74
N PRO A 542 -11.07 -3.99 9.67
CA PRO A 542 -10.72 -3.39 8.39
C PRO A 542 -9.49 -4.06 7.77
N LEU A 543 -9.42 -4.05 6.44
CA LEU A 543 -8.43 -4.78 5.64
C LEU A 543 -6.98 -4.54 6.09
N ASN A 544 -6.66 -3.30 6.45
CA ASN A 544 -5.33 -2.91 6.90
C ASN A 544 -4.96 -3.45 8.29
N GLU A 545 -5.92 -3.89 9.09
CA GLU A 545 -5.67 -4.51 10.40
C GLU A 545 -5.56 -6.04 10.32
N ILE A 546 -6.05 -6.67 9.25
CA ILE A 546 -6.07 -8.14 9.12
C ILE A 546 -4.66 -8.71 9.30
N ALA A 547 -3.66 -8.20 8.59
CA ALA A 547 -2.28 -8.69 8.71
C ALA A 547 -1.74 -8.57 10.15
N THR A 548 -1.99 -7.45 10.83
CA THR A 548 -1.59 -7.25 12.22
C THR A 548 -2.29 -8.24 13.16
N LYS A 549 -3.58 -8.52 12.94
CA LYS A 549 -4.30 -9.55 13.71
C LYS A 549 -3.73 -10.93 13.46
N LEU A 550 -3.41 -11.27 12.21
CA LEU A 550 -2.79 -12.55 11.86
C LEU A 550 -1.44 -12.72 12.59
N ILE A 551 -0.56 -11.72 12.54
CA ILE A 551 0.73 -11.72 13.25
C ILE A 551 0.51 -11.96 14.75
N ASN A 552 -0.37 -11.18 15.39
CA ASN A 552 -0.62 -11.34 16.82
C ASN A 552 -1.16 -12.73 17.18
N LEU A 553 -2.10 -13.26 16.37
CA LEU A 553 -2.68 -14.57 16.63
C LEU A 553 -1.67 -15.71 16.51
N VAL A 554 -0.73 -15.63 15.56
CA VAL A 554 0.29 -16.67 15.39
C VAL A 554 1.45 -16.52 16.37
N THR A 555 1.78 -15.30 16.82
CA THR A 555 2.90 -15.05 17.75
C THR A 555 2.53 -15.26 19.23
N ILE A 556 1.31 -14.87 19.67
CA ILE A 556 0.87 -14.99 21.09
C ILE A 556 0.77 -16.46 21.55
N GLN A 557 0.63 -17.41 20.61
CA GLN A 557 0.60 -18.84 20.93
C GLN A 557 1.98 -19.50 20.97
N GLU A 558 3.02 -18.94 20.31
CA GLU A 558 4.40 -19.43 20.46
C GLU A 558 4.95 -19.17 21.87
N GLU A 559 4.58 -18.06 22.52
CA GLU A 559 4.98 -17.78 23.91
C GLU A 559 4.33 -18.74 24.91
N ASN A 560 3.12 -19.23 24.65
CA ASN A 560 2.44 -20.20 25.50
C ASN A 560 2.91 -21.65 25.28
N LEU A 561 3.45 -21.99 24.09
CA LEU A 561 4.03 -23.30 23.82
C LEU A 561 5.48 -23.44 24.32
N ASN A 562 6.22 -22.34 24.44
CA ASN A 562 7.60 -22.35 24.97
C ASN A 562 7.66 -22.33 26.52
N GLN A 563 6.51 -22.37 27.20
CA GLN A 563 6.41 -22.44 28.68
C GLN A 563 5.87 -23.79 29.20
N LEU A 564 5.69 -24.79 28.33
CA LEU A 564 5.38 -26.19 28.66
C LEU A 564 6.55 -27.08 28.23
#